data_AF-A0AAU6A1G5-F1
#
_entry.id   AF-A0AAU6A1G5-F1
#
_cell.length_a   1.000
_cell.length_b   1.000
_cell.length_c   1.000
_cell.angle_alpha   90.00
_cell.angle_beta   90.00
_cell.angle_gamma   90.00
#
_symmetry.space_group_name_H-M   'P 1'
#
loop_
_entity.id
_entity.type
_entity.pdbx_description
1 polymer ?
#
loop_
_entity_poly.entity_id
_entity_poly.type
_entity_poly.pdbx_seq_one_letter_code
_entity_poly.pdbx_strand_id
1 'polypeptide(L)'
;MTFDAASVALQDTTAGGATAAAAPTTLTFDGSASVTIPAGGDATSDPVTLTVQQQATVLVSLQVHGSVSAMPGHSVARTPVWVSDPTNRTSDTAAAHYTQTTYTGLPYLSGIDVTTSTSNPTGSLVLYRDQSVNGDTASEDDRHHLSDAITNALVNDPHGDNSVDYGVLNAGTDSNSLLLPQITNSTNLLNALNPLDRNVLVQGNVRTVLVSTGAADLLNC
;
A
#
# COMPACT_ATOMS: atom_id res chain seq x y z
N MET A 1 -1.71 -20.03 -1.13
CA MET A 1 -0.46 -19.68 -0.43
C MET A 1 -0.78 -19.59 1.05
N THR A 2 0.18 -19.86 1.92
CA THR A 2 -0.07 -19.77 3.34
C THR A 2 0.93 -18.80 3.98
N PHE A 3 0.41 -18.00 4.90
CA PHE A 3 1.15 -17.09 5.75
C PHE A 3 1.25 -17.77 7.12
N ASP A 4 2.45 -18.16 7.53
CA ASP A 4 2.67 -18.89 8.79
C ASP A 4 2.70 -17.96 10.01
N ALA A 5 3.14 -16.72 9.78
CA ALA A 5 3.16 -15.66 10.76
C ALA A 5 3.16 -14.31 10.04
N ALA A 6 2.55 -13.32 10.69
CA ALA A 6 2.60 -11.94 10.26
C ALA A 6 2.75 -11.02 11.47
N SER A 7 3.36 -9.86 11.27
CA SER A 7 3.45 -8.83 12.30
C SER A 7 3.45 -7.43 11.70
N VAL A 8 3.17 -6.45 12.54
CA VAL A 8 3.21 -5.03 12.20
C VAL A 8 4.02 -4.25 13.24
N ALA A 9 4.79 -3.27 12.79
CA ALA A 9 5.53 -2.36 13.65
C ALA A 9 5.66 -0.97 13.01
N LEU A 10 6.01 0.04 13.81
CA LEU A 10 6.52 1.30 13.26
C LEU A 10 8.01 1.14 12.93
N GLN A 11 8.45 1.75 11.84
CA GLN A 11 9.86 1.83 11.50
C GLN A 11 10.60 2.75 12.48
N ASP A 12 11.81 2.37 12.86
CA ASP A 12 12.71 3.26 13.58
C ASP A 12 13.16 4.40 12.66
N THR A 13 12.86 5.64 13.03
CA THR A 13 13.14 6.83 12.19
C THR A 13 14.61 7.22 12.15
N THR A 14 15.44 6.67 13.04
CA THR A 14 16.88 6.97 13.12
C THR A 14 17.69 5.93 12.35
N ALA A 15 17.39 4.64 12.55
CA ALA A 15 18.05 3.54 11.88
C ALA A 15 17.49 3.29 10.46
N GLY A 16 16.17 3.48 10.28
CA GLY A 16 15.49 3.23 9.02
C GLY A 16 15.51 1.76 8.58
N GLY A 17 15.21 1.55 7.30
CA GLY A 17 15.20 0.23 6.67
C GLY A 17 14.22 -0.75 7.32
N ALA A 18 14.64 -1.99 7.54
CA ALA A 18 13.83 -3.02 8.20
C ALA A 18 13.89 -2.96 9.75
N THR A 19 14.39 -1.87 10.34
CA THR A 19 14.49 -1.74 11.80
C THR A 19 13.17 -1.24 12.36
N ALA A 20 12.57 -1.98 13.29
CA ALA A 20 11.37 -1.55 14.00
C ALA A 20 11.72 -0.67 15.20
N ALA A 21 10.90 0.34 15.47
CA ALA A 21 11.05 1.25 16.61
C ALA A 21 10.75 0.57 17.96
N ALA A 22 10.01 -0.53 17.93
CA ALA A 22 9.65 -1.34 19.08
C ALA A 22 9.41 -2.79 18.66
N ALA A 23 9.19 -3.68 19.64
CA ALA A 23 8.82 -5.06 19.37
C ALA A 23 7.61 -5.14 18.42
N PRO A 24 7.70 -5.85 17.30
CA PRO A 24 6.58 -6.02 16.38
C PRO A 24 5.36 -6.66 17.05
N THR A 25 4.18 -6.18 16.71
CA THR A 25 2.91 -6.74 17.17
C THR A 25 2.51 -7.87 16.23
N THR A 26 2.35 -9.08 16.77
CA THR A 26 1.88 -10.24 16.00
C THR A 26 0.46 -10.00 15.49
N LEU A 27 0.21 -10.34 14.24
CA LEU A 27 -1.11 -10.39 13.64
C LEU A 27 -1.69 -11.79 13.71
N THR A 28 -3.00 -11.89 13.93
CA THR A 28 -3.76 -13.13 13.86
C THR A 28 -4.87 -13.00 12.82
N PHE A 29 -5.46 -14.13 12.43
CA PHE A 29 -6.54 -14.24 11.45
C PHE A 29 -7.59 -15.17 12.05
N ASP A 30 -8.73 -14.63 12.45
CA ASP A 30 -9.76 -15.37 13.21
C ASP A 30 -9.17 -16.05 14.46
N GLY A 31 -8.24 -15.38 15.14
CA GLY A 31 -7.50 -15.88 16.31
C GLY A 31 -6.35 -16.84 16.02
N SER A 32 -6.12 -17.21 14.76
CA SER A 32 -5.00 -18.07 14.33
C SER A 32 -3.77 -17.25 13.92
N ALA A 33 -2.57 -17.67 14.28
CA ALA A 33 -1.33 -17.03 13.80
C ALA A 33 -1.05 -17.26 12.31
N SER A 34 -1.71 -18.26 11.70
CA SER A 34 -1.52 -18.64 10.30
C SER A 34 -2.84 -18.64 9.52
N VAL A 35 -2.75 -18.28 8.24
CA VAL A 35 -3.87 -18.27 7.29
C VAL A 35 -3.45 -18.79 5.92
N THR A 36 -4.29 -19.63 5.31
CA THR A 36 -4.14 -20.07 3.92
C THR A 36 -5.12 -19.32 3.03
N ILE A 37 -4.58 -18.56 2.07
CA ILE A 37 -5.38 -17.80 1.11
C ILE A 37 -5.42 -18.57 -0.23
N PRO A 38 -6.62 -18.92 -0.73
CA PRO A 38 -6.76 -19.53 -2.05
C PRO A 38 -6.46 -18.52 -3.16
N ALA A 39 -6.19 -19.02 -4.38
CA ALA A 39 -5.97 -18.14 -5.52
C ALA A 39 -7.19 -17.22 -5.76
N GLY A 40 -6.94 -15.92 -5.91
CA GLY A 40 -7.99 -14.91 -6.09
C GLY A 40 -8.73 -14.51 -4.82
N GLY A 41 -8.37 -15.07 -3.66
CA GLY A 41 -8.90 -14.65 -2.37
C GLY A 41 -8.03 -13.59 -1.69
N ASP A 42 -8.58 -13.02 -0.63
CA ASP A 42 -7.95 -12.08 0.31
C ASP A 42 -8.23 -12.53 1.77
N ALA A 43 -7.47 -11.97 2.70
CA ALA A 43 -7.69 -12.16 4.13
C ALA A 43 -7.33 -10.88 4.88
N THR A 44 -8.14 -10.53 5.87
CA THR A 44 -7.91 -9.40 6.78
C THR A 44 -7.50 -9.96 8.15
N SER A 45 -6.47 -9.39 8.77
CA SER A 45 -6.09 -9.79 10.12
C SER A 45 -7.12 -9.31 11.15
N ASP A 46 -7.12 -9.95 12.32
CA ASP A 46 -7.75 -9.39 13.50
C ASP A 46 -7.13 -8.01 13.81
N PRO A 47 -7.91 -7.04 14.32
CA PRO A 47 -7.42 -5.70 14.58
C PRO A 47 -6.41 -5.69 15.72
N VAL A 48 -5.36 -4.89 15.57
CA VAL A 48 -4.37 -4.64 16.62
C VAL A 48 -4.34 -3.16 17.00
N THR A 49 -4.00 -2.87 18.25
CA THR A 49 -3.82 -1.49 18.71
C THR A 49 -2.37 -1.07 18.47
N LEU A 50 -2.18 -0.17 17.50
CA LEU A 50 -0.90 0.46 17.20
C LEU A 50 -1.12 1.96 17.03
N THR A 51 -0.48 2.76 17.88
CA THR A 51 -0.56 4.23 17.74
C THR A 51 0.36 4.68 16.62
N VAL A 52 -0.23 5.00 15.46
CA VAL A 52 0.50 5.47 14.28
C VAL A 52 0.49 6.99 14.29
N GLN A 53 1.68 7.61 14.41
CA GLN A 53 1.82 9.05 14.24
C GLN A 53 1.64 9.42 12.76
N GLN A 54 1.26 10.68 12.52
CA GLN A 54 1.18 11.19 11.16
C GLN A 54 2.49 10.96 10.39
N GLN A 55 2.37 10.49 9.15
CA GLN A 55 3.50 10.19 8.24
C GLN A 55 4.50 9.14 8.76
N ALA A 56 4.14 8.36 9.79
CA ALA A 56 4.98 7.26 10.24
C ALA A 56 5.01 6.13 9.19
N THR A 57 6.19 5.56 8.98
CA THR A 57 6.35 4.36 8.16
C THR A 57 5.96 3.12 8.97
N VAL A 58 5.09 2.30 8.41
CA VAL A 58 4.68 1.01 8.99
C VAL A 58 5.44 -0.12 8.30
N LEU A 59 6.06 -0.99 9.09
CA LEU A 59 6.66 -2.24 8.65
C LEU A 59 5.65 -3.37 8.79
N VAL A 60 5.50 -4.17 7.74
CA VAL A 60 4.71 -5.40 7.73
C VAL A 60 5.65 -6.56 7.40
N SER A 61 5.80 -7.50 8.33
CA SER A 61 6.67 -8.66 8.15
C SER A 61 5.81 -9.91 7.97
N LEU A 62 6.12 -10.71 6.94
CA LEU A 62 5.34 -11.88 6.53
C LEU A 62 6.26 -13.10 6.42
N GLN A 63 5.94 -14.17 7.15
CA GLN A 63 6.51 -15.50 6.92
C GLN A 63 5.56 -16.26 6.00
N VAL A 64 6.03 -16.61 4.81
CA VAL A 64 5.22 -17.29 3.79
C VAL A 64 5.76 -18.68 3.46
N HIS A 65 4.87 -19.62 3.20
CA HIS A 65 5.20 -20.92 2.65
C HIS A 65 4.27 -21.32 1.50
N GLY A 66 4.83 -22.17 0.64
CA GLY A 66 4.25 -22.54 -0.64
C GLY A 66 4.79 -21.69 -1.78
N SER A 67 4.53 -22.15 -3.01
CA SER A 67 4.92 -21.45 -4.23
C SER A 67 3.69 -20.85 -4.91
N VAL A 68 3.91 -19.70 -5.55
CA VAL A 68 2.98 -19.09 -6.48
C VAL A 68 3.70 -18.89 -7.81
N SER A 69 2.98 -19.03 -8.92
CA SER A 69 3.55 -18.81 -10.26
C SER A 69 3.89 -17.34 -10.53
N ALA A 70 3.23 -16.43 -9.81
CA ALA A 70 3.51 -15.01 -9.79
C ALA A 70 3.23 -14.48 -8.38
N MET A 71 4.10 -13.61 -7.88
CA MET A 71 3.92 -12.95 -6.59
C MET A 71 2.80 -11.90 -6.72
N PRO A 72 1.65 -12.05 -6.04
CA PRO A 72 0.61 -11.03 -6.04
C PRO A 72 1.11 -9.79 -5.30
N GLY A 73 0.66 -8.61 -5.75
CA GLY A 73 1.03 -7.34 -5.15
C GLY A 73 1.28 -6.26 -6.19
N HIS A 74 1.83 -5.14 -5.75
CA HIS A 74 2.13 -3.99 -6.59
C HIS A 74 3.64 -3.92 -6.90
N SER A 75 4.04 -4.41 -8.07
CA SER A 75 5.46 -4.57 -8.44
C SER A 75 6.20 -3.29 -8.81
N VAL A 76 5.48 -2.19 -9.03
CA VAL A 76 6.05 -0.87 -9.35
C VAL A 76 5.71 0.16 -8.27
N ALA A 77 5.50 -0.27 -7.02
CA ALA A 77 5.16 0.62 -5.91
C ALA A 77 6.35 1.42 -5.39
N ARG A 78 7.55 1.23 -5.98
CA ARG A 78 8.81 1.90 -5.65
C ARG A 78 9.12 1.95 -4.15
N THR A 79 8.63 0.95 -3.42
CA THR A 79 8.82 0.80 -1.97
C THR A 79 9.88 -0.27 -1.74
N PRO A 80 10.95 0.00 -0.97
CA PRO A 80 11.98 -1.00 -0.74
C PRO A 80 11.43 -2.25 -0.04
N VAL A 81 11.93 -3.42 -0.44
CA VAL A 81 11.57 -4.71 0.16
C VAL A 81 12.81 -5.38 0.71
N TRP A 82 12.69 -5.91 1.93
CA TRP A 82 13.73 -6.69 2.59
C TRP A 82 13.33 -8.15 2.72
N VAL A 83 14.31 -9.04 2.63
CA VAL A 83 14.13 -10.48 2.80
C VAL A 83 15.09 -11.01 3.86
N SER A 84 14.63 -11.98 4.64
CA SER A 84 15.45 -12.69 5.60
C SER A 84 15.88 -14.06 5.08
N ASP A 85 16.65 -14.79 5.89
CA ASP A 85 16.77 -16.23 5.73
C ASP A 85 15.40 -16.94 5.92
N PRO A 86 15.26 -18.23 5.56
CA PRO A 86 13.97 -18.94 5.57
C PRO A 86 13.35 -19.20 6.95
N THR A 87 13.93 -18.68 8.04
CA THR A 87 13.37 -18.82 9.38
C THR A 87 12.41 -17.68 9.70
N ASN A 88 11.43 -17.91 10.58
CA ASN A 88 10.48 -16.89 10.95
C ASN A 88 11.15 -15.73 11.71
N ARG A 89 11.26 -14.57 11.05
CA ARG A 89 11.82 -13.32 11.60
C ARG A 89 10.78 -12.24 11.89
N THR A 90 9.49 -12.58 11.83
CA THR A 90 8.41 -11.59 11.98
C THR A 90 8.43 -10.86 13.34
N SER A 91 9.05 -11.43 14.38
CA SER A 91 9.22 -10.78 15.68
C SER A 91 10.51 -9.95 15.84
N ASP A 92 11.40 -9.95 14.85
CA ASP A 92 12.69 -9.28 14.95
C ASP A 92 12.51 -7.76 14.94
N THR A 93 13.07 -7.07 15.93
CA THR A 93 13.12 -5.60 15.96
C THR A 93 14.29 -5.05 15.16
N ALA A 94 15.42 -5.76 15.15
CA ALA A 94 16.64 -5.33 14.47
C ALA A 94 16.69 -5.81 13.02
N ALA A 95 17.19 -4.98 12.11
CA ALA A 95 17.34 -5.31 10.70
C ALA A 95 18.46 -6.31 10.37
N ALA A 96 19.21 -6.82 11.37
CA ALA A 96 20.44 -7.60 11.14
C ALA A 96 20.25 -8.87 10.29
N HIS A 97 19.03 -9.40 10.25
CA HIS A 97 18.67 -10.60 9.49
C HIS A 97 17.93 -10.31 8.19
N TYR A 98 17.74 -9.04 7.87
CA TYR A 98 17.03 -8.57 6.70
C TYR A 98 18.02 -7.94 5.72
N THR A 99 18.00 -8.41 4.48
CA THR A 99 18.79 -7.84 3.39
C THR A 99 17.84 -7.13 2.44
N GLN A 100 18.15 -5.88 2.10
CA GLN A 100 17.39 -5.14 1.10
C GLN A 100 17.55 -5.81 -0.27
N THR A 101 16.44 -6.02 -0.95
CA THR A 101 16.44 -6.58 -2.30
C THR A 101 16.56 -5.48 -3.35
N THR A 102 16.81 -5.87 -4.59
CA THR A 102 16.68 -4.97 -5.75
C THR A 102 15.22 -4.80 -6.21
N TYR A 103 14.27 -5.50 -5.58
CA TYR A 103 12.86 -5.39 -5.90
C TYR A 103 12.23 -4.26 -5.09
N THR A 104 11.48 -3.38 -5.77
CA THR A 104 10.79 -2.25 -5.17
C THR A 104 9.29 -2.34 -5.43
N GLY A 105 8.52 -2.74 -4.41
CA GLY A 105 7.11 -3.03 -4.55
C GLY A 105 6.41 -3.32 -3.23
N LEU A 106 5.13 -3.68 -3.30
CA LEU A 106 4.33 -4.12 -2.15
C LEU A 106 3.81 -5.55 -2.42
N PRO A 107 4.59 -6.59 -2.10
CA PRO A 107 4.17 -7.96 -2.31
C PRO A 107 3.15 -8.37 -1.23
N TYR A 108 2.13 -9.13 -1.61
CA TYR A 108 1.11 -9.74 -0.75
C TYR A 108 0.17 -8.80 0.01
N LEU A 109 0.55 -7.53 0.22
CA LEU A 109 -0.24 -6.54 0.95
C LEU A 109 -1.16 -5.76 0.00
N SER A 110 -2.46 -5.74 0.28
CA SER A 110 -3.46 -4.97 -0.47
C SER A 110 -3.84 -3.64 0.18
N GLY A 111 -3.71 -3.52 1.50
CA GLY A 111 -4.05 -2.32 2.25
C GLY A 111 -3.84 -2.47 3.75
N ILE A 112 -3.93 -1.36 4.46
CA ILE A 112 -3.94 -1.28 5.91
C ILE A 112 -5.14 -0.42 6.30
N ASP A 113 -6.11 -1.02 6.98
CA ASP A 113 -7.25 -0.28 7.53
C ASP A 113 -6.88 0.32 8.89
N VAL A 114 -7.08 1.63 9.02
CA VAL A 114 -6.82 2.37 10.26
C VAL A 114 -8.14 2.93 10.78
N THR A 115 -8.41 2.71 12.06
CA THR A 115 -9.56 3.32 12.72
C THR A 115 -9.20 4.71 13.22
N THR A 116 -10.09 5.67 13.01
CA THR A 116 -9.95 7.03 13.48
C THR A 116 -10.80 7.23 14.74
N SER A 117 -10.53 8.30 15.50
CA SER A 117 -11.28 8.57 16.72
C SER A 117 -12.77 8.67 16.42
N THR A 118 -13.61 7.95 17.19
CA THR A 118 -15.08 8.03 17.04
C THR A 118 -15.63 9.41 17.39
N SER A 119 -14.89 10.23 18.15
CA SER A 119 -15.25 11.61 18.47
C SER A 119 -14.94 12.61 17.35
N ASN A 120 -14.05 12.26 16.43
CA ASN A 120 -13.71 13.06 15.25
C ASN A 120 -13.45 12.11 14.07
N PRO A 121 -14.50 11.48 13.51
CA PRO A 121 -14.33 10.51 12.45
C PRO A 121 -13.89 11.21 11.18
N THR A 122 -12.79 10.75 10.60
CA THR A 122 -12.24 11.28 9.36
C THR A 122 -12.41 10.27 8.22
N GLY A 123 -12.35 10.76 6.99
CA GLY A 123 -12.56 9.96 5.78
C GLY A 123 -11.27 9.56 5.08
N SER A 124 -11.41 9.17 3.83
CA SER A 124 -10.29 8.92 2.91
C SER A 124 -10.39 9.79 1.66
N LEU A 125 -9.25 10.32 1.22
CA LEU A 125 -9.01 10.90 -0.10
C LEU A 125 -8.38 9.83 -0.98
N VAL A 126 -9.03 9.46 -2.08
CA VAL A 126 -8.45 8.51 -3.05
C VAL A 126 -7.87 9.29 -4.23
N LEU A 127 -6.58 9.13 -4.46
CA LEU A 127 -5.91 9.54 -5.69
C LEU A 127 -6.09 8.40 -6.68
N TYR A 128 -6.80 8.65 -7.77
CA TYR A 128 -7.23 7.62 -8.69
C TYR A 128 -6.68 7.87 -10.09
N ARG A 129 -6.28 6.77 -10.75
CA ARG A 129 -5.86 6.63 -12.15
C ARG A 129 -4.44 7.08 -12.47
N ASP A 130 -4.00 6.60 -13.62
CA ASP A 130 -2.77 6.92 -14.32
C ASP A 130 -1.47 6.61 -13.56
N GLN A 131 -0.41 6.57 -14.37
CA GLN A 131 0.92 6.17 -13.97
C GLN A 131 1.60 7.20 -13.05
N SER A 132 1.16 8.46 -13.08
CA SER A 132 1.69 9.54 -12.25
C SER A 132 1.23 9.36 -10.81
N VAL A 133 -0.03 8.97 -10.62
CA VAL A 133 -0.54 8.55 -9.31
C VAL A 133 0.12 7.24 -8.89
N ASN A 134 0.22 6.25 -9.78
CA ASN A 134 0.78 4.93 -9.48
C ASN A 134 2.21 4.98 -8.90
N GLY A 135 3.01 5.95 -9.33
CA GLY A 135 4.41 6.06 -8.96
C GLY A 135 5.38 5.58 -10.03
N ASP A 136 4.92 5.34 -11.26
CA ASP A 136 5.76 4.85 -12.37
C ASP A 136 6.97 5.75 -12.66
N THR A 137 6.91 7.02 -12.26
CA THR A 137 7.99 8.00 -12.48
C THR A 137 8.60 8.52 -11.18
N ALA A 138 8.20 8.00 -10.02
CA ALA A 138 8.84 8.38 -8.76
C ALA A 138 10.29 7.82 -8.72
N SER A 139 11.19 8.46 -7.98
CA SER A 139 12.52 7.86 -7.75
C SER A 139 12.40 6.64 -6.83
N GLU A 140 13.40 5.76 -6.83
CA GLU A 140 13.39 4.49 -6.08
C GLU A 140 13.70 4.64 -4.57
N ASP A 141 13.53 5.84 -4.01
CA ASP A 141 13.84 6.18 -2.62
C ASP A 141 12.83 7.18 -2.02
N ASP A 142 12.80 7.28 -0.69
CA ASP A 142 12.34 8.44 0.09
C ASP A 142 10.98 9.11 -0.21
N ARG A 143 9.90 8.32 -0.33
CA ARG A 143 8.51 8.85 -0.32
C ARG A 143 8.28 9.93 -1.40
N HIS A 144 8.65 9.60 -2.64
CA HIS A 144 8.51 10.51 -3.78
C HIS A 144 7.26 10.24 -4.62
N HIS A 145 6.28 9.51 -4.10
CA HIS A 145 4.99 9.35 -4.75
C HIS A 145 4.17 10.64 -4.72
N LEU A 146 3.25 10.80 -5.66
CA LEU A 146 2.31 11.93 -5.64
C LEU A 146 1.49 11.97 -4.33
N SER A 147 1.12 10.80 -3.78
CA SER A 147 0.46 10.69 -2.48
C SER A 147 1.29 11.27 -1.34
N ASP A 148 2.60 11.02 -1.35
CA ASP A 148 3.52 11.55 -0.34
C ASP A 148 3.68 13.06 -0.50
N ALA A 149 3.82 13.54 -1.74
CA ALA A 149 3.93 14.98 -2.04
C ALA A 149 2.67 15.75 -1.61
N ILE A 150 1.47 15.22 -1.89
CA ILE A 150 0.20 15.81 -1.46
C ILE A 150 0.10 15.80 0.07
N THR A 151 0.42 14.68 0.71
CA THR A 151 0.37 14.57 2.18
C THR A 151 1.35 15.57 2.82
N ASN A 152 2.57 15.68 2.31
CA ASN A 152 3.55 16.67 2.77
C ASN A 152 3.07 18.11 2.53
N ALA A 153 2.46 18.41 1.39
CA ALA A 153 1.96 19.75 1.10
C ALA A 153 0.82 20.16 2.06
N LEU A 154 -0.09 19.23 2.40
CA LEU A 154 -1.16 19.47 3.36
C LEU A 154 -0.64 19.71 4.78
N VAL A 155 0.32 18.89 5.24
CA VAL A 155 0.97 19.08 6.56
C VAL A 155 1.68 20.43 6.63
N ASN A 156 2.29 20.88 5.54
CA ASN A 156 3.07 22.13 5.51
C ASN A 156 2.28 23.34 5.00
N ASP A 157 0.96 23.25 4.85
CA ASP A 157 0.13 24.38 4.42
C ASP A 157 0.16 25.47 5.51
N PRO A 158 0.67 26.69 5.21
CA PRO A 158 0.72 27.78 6.19
C PRO A 158 -0.66 28.25 6.68
N HIS A 159 -1.74 27.84 5.99
CA HIS A 159 -3.12 28.09 6.36
C HIS A 159 -3.82 26.86 6.97
N GLY A 160 -3.12 25.72 7.07
CA GLY A 160 -3.60 24.49 7.68
C GLY A 160 -3.34 24.43 9.20
N ASP A 161 -3.70 23.30 9.80
CA ASP A 161 -3.46 22.99 11.22
C ASP A 161 -2.24 22.08 11.44
N ASN A 162 -1.40 21.95 10.43
CA ASN A 162 -0.26 21.04 10.37
C ASN A 162 -0.64 19.55 10.46
N SER A 163 -1.83 19.18 10.01
CA SER A 163 -2.31 17.81 10.04
C SER A 163 -2.99 17.39 8.73
N VAL A 164 -3.19 16.09 8.58
CA VAL A 164 -3.90 15.43 7.48
C VAL A 164 -4.82 14.45 8.17
N ASP A 165 -6.02 14.94 8.41
CA ASP A 165 -7.01 14.23 9.21
C ASP A 165 -7.51 12.95 8.52
N TYR A 166 -7.41 12.85 7.20
CA TYR A 166 -7.94 11.74 6.40
C TYR A 166 -6.84 10.84 5.83
N GLY A 167 -7.19 9.59 5.51
CA GLY A 167 -6.28 8.70 4.79
C GLY A 167 -6.08 9.17 3.34
N VAL A 168 -4.84 9.31 2.88
CA VAL A 168 -4.53 9.58 1.47
C VAL A 168 -4.17 8.26 0.80
N LEU A 169 -5.05 7.76 -0.06
CA LEU A 169 -4.95 6.44 -0.67
C LEU A 169 -4.48 6.56 -2.13
N ASN A 170 -3.48 5.78 -2.49
CA ASN A 170 -3.00 5.68 -3.86
C ASN A 170 -3.72 4.52 -4.58
N ALA A 171 -4.60 4.87 -5.51
CA ALA A 171 -5.28 3.95 -6.42
C ALA A 171 -4.90 4.24 -7.88
N GLY A 172 -3.63 4.55 -8.11
CA GLY A 172 -3.04 4.68 -9.43
C GLY A 172 -3.01 3.37 -10.20
N THR A 173 -2.75 3.46 -11.50
CA THR A 173 -2.58 2.29 -12.37
C THR A 173 -1.37 2.52 -13.24
N ASP A 174 -0.50 1.52 -13.36
CA ASP A 174 0.70 1.64 -14.17
C ASP A 174 0.39 1.94 -15.65
N SER A 175 1.39 2.48 -16.33
CA SER A 175 1.35 2.87 -17.76
C SER A 175 1.05 1.71 -18.71
N ASN A 176 1.34 0.48 -18.27
CA ASN A 176 1.12 -0.74 -19.04
C ASN A 176 -0.27 -1.35 -18.81
N SER A 177 -0.93 -0.98 -17.71
CA SER A 177 -2.32 -1.29 -17.36
C SER A 177 -3.24 -0.30 -18.04
N LEU A 178 -3.21 -0.36 -19.37
CA LEU A 178 -4.20 0.24 -20.25
C LEU A 178 -5.57 -0.42 -19.98
N LEU A 179 -6.25 0.03 -18.92
CA LEU A 179 -7.66 -0.34 -18.67
C LEU A 179 -8.63 0.39 -19.61
N LEU A 180 -8.15 1.39 -20.34
CA LEU A 180 -8.63 1.58 -21.71
C LEU A 180 -7.79 0.64 -22.55
N PRO A 181 -8.28 -0.55 -22.92
CA PRO A 181 -7.47 -1.41 -23.76
C PRO A 181 -7.07 -0.62 -25.01
N GLN A 182 -5.83 -0.78 -25.45
CA GLN A 182 -5.35 -0.27 -26.72
C GLN A 182 -6.14 -0.99 -27.82
N ILE A 183 -7.40 -0.61 -28.03
CA ILE A 183 -8.24 -1.16 -29.07
C ILE A 183 -8.67 -0.01 -29.94
N THR A 184 -7.84 0.25 -30.93
CA THR A 184 -8.24 1.00 -32.12
C THR A 184 -9.41 0.33 -32.86
N ASN A 185 -9.98 -0.82 -32.42
CA ASN A 185 -10.98 -1.61 -33.14
C ASN A 185 -11.96 -2.50 -32.29
N SER A 186 -12.31 -2.19 -31.02
CA SER A 186 -13.35 -2.96 -30.29
C SER A 186 -14.68 -2.23 -30.19
N THR A 187 -15.78 -2.95 -30.48
CA THR A 187 -17.16 -2.48 -30.34
C THR A 187 -17.74 -2.63 -28.93
N ASN A 188 -16.98 -3.20 -27.99
CA ASN A 188 -17.38 -3.33 -26.58
C ASN A 188 -16.55 -2.39 -25.70
N LEU A 189 -17.13 -1.25 -25.36
CA LEU A 189 -16.59 -0.31 -24.38
C LEU A 189 -16.72 -0.92 -22.97
N LEU A 190 -15.60 -1.17 -22.28
CA LEU A 190 -15.63 -1.45 -20.84
C LEU A 190 -15.82 -0.12 -20.11
N ASN A 191 -16.91 0.01 -19.37
CA ASN A 191 -17.27 1.23 -18.65
C ASN A 191 -16.35 1.48 -17.45
N ALA A 192 -16.06 2.76 -17.16
CA ALA A 192 -15.25 3.19 -16.02
C ALA A 192 -15.89 2.92 -14.64
N LEU A 193 -17.14 2.43 -14.59
CA LEU A 193 -17.84 2.08 -13.35
C LEU A 193 -17.22 0.86 -12.66
N ASN A 194 -16.83 -0.16 -13.42
CA ASN A 194 -16.28 -1.40 -12.85
C ASN A 194 -14.91 -1.18 -12.15
N PRO A 195 -13.97 -0.39 -12.73
CA PRO A 195 -12.72 -0.08 -12.04
C PRO A 195 -12.86 0.94 -10.90
N LEU A 196 -13.86 1.84 -10.93
CA LEU A 196 -14.09 2.80 -9.84
C LEU A 196 -14.64 2.10 -8.60
N ASP A 197 -15.67 1.26 -8.78
CA ASP A 197 -16.28 0.52 -7.67
C ASP A 197 -15.22 -0.37 -6.99
N ARG A 198 -14.41 -1.06 -7.79
CA ARG A 198 -13.37 -1.96 -7.30
C ARG A 198 -12.18 -1.24 -6.66
N ASN A 199 -11.71 -0.11 -7.20
CA ASN A 199 -10.45 0.49 -6.72
C ASN A 199 -10.68 1.65 -5.75
N VAL A 200 -11.86 2.28 -5.80
CA VAL A 200 -12.18 3.46 -5.01
C VAL A 200 -13.27 3.15 -3.98
N LEU A 201 -14.42 2.63 -4.41
CA LEU A 201 -15.56 2.46 -3.49
C LEU A 201 -15.40 1.32 -2.49
N VAL A 202 -14.49 0.37 -2.75
CA VAL A 202 -14.14 -0.67 -1.78
C VAL A 202 -13.34 -0.12 -0.59
N GLN A 203 -12.72 1.06 -0.73
CA GLN A 203 -11.88 1.64 0.31
C GLN A 203 -12.71 2.20 1.46
N GLY A 204 -12.16 2.13 2.67
CA GLY A 204 -12.83 2.60 3.88
C GLY A 204 -13.16 4.10 3.84
N ASN A 205 -14.43 4.44 4.06
CA ASN A 205 -14.93 5.80 4.33
C ASN A 205 -14.45 6.88 3.33
N VAL A 206 -14.43 6.58 2.03
CA VAL A 206 -14.05 7.55 0.99
C VAL A 206 -14.98 8.77 1.00
N ARG A 207 -14.39 9.96 1.06
CA ARG A 207 -15.10 11.25 1.04
C ARG A 207 -14.77 12.08 -0.20
N THR A 208 -13.57 11.92 -0.72
CA THR A 208 -13.08 12.68 -1.86
C THR A 208 -12.31 11.76 -2.80
N VAL A 209 -12.45 12.00 -4.10
CA VAL A 209 -11.67 11.31 -5.14
C VAL A 209 -11.02 12.39 -6.00
N LEU A 210 -9.70 12.35 -6.12
CA LEU A 210 -8.94 13.16 -7.06
C LEU A 210 -8.58 12.28 -8.25
N VAL A 211 -9.10 12.62 -9.43
CA VAL A 211 -8.92 11.84 -10.66
C VAL A 211 -7.85 12.48 -11.52
N SER A 212 -6.82 11.71 -11.90
CA SER A 212 -5.78 12.11 -12.86
C SER A 212 -5.92 11.33 -14.17
N THR A 213 -5.94 12.01 -15.31
CA THR A 213 -6.12 11.35 -16.63
C THR A 213 -5.59 12.25 -17.76
N GLY A 214 -5.39 11.69 -18.96
CA GLY A 214 -4.99 12.43 -20.16
C GLY A 214 -3.51 12.31 -20.54
N ALA A 215 -2.61 12.03 -19.59
CA ALA A 215 -1.17 11.92 -19.89
C ALA A 215 -0.86 10.75 -20.84
N ALA A 216 -1.39 9.56 -20.55
CA ALA A 216 -1.24 8.38 -21.41
C ALA A 216 -1.94 8.54 -22.76
N ASP A 217 -3.06 9.27 -22.80
CA ASP A 217 -3.81 9.55 -24.03
C ASP A 217 -2.99 10.39 -25.01
N LEU A 218 -2.24 11.39 -24.49
CA LEU A 218 -1.36 12.24 -25.30
C LEU A 218 -0.08 11.54 -25.77
N LEU A 219 0.43 10.57 -25.00
CA LEU A 219 1.66 9.84 -25.31
C LEU A 219 1.47 8.65 -26.26
N ASN A 220 0.22 8.21 -26.46
CA ASN A 220 -0.14 7.11 -27.37
C ASN A 220 -0.54 7.58 -28.79
N CYS A 221 -0.10 8.78 -29.19
CA CYS A 221 -0.35 9.37 -30.52
C CYS A 221 0.73 8.98 -31.55
#